data_AF-A0A7T7CFC6-F1
#
_entry.id   AF-A0A7T7CFC6-F1
#
_cell.length_a   1.000
_cell.length_b   1.000
_cell.length_c   1.000
_cell.angle_alpha   90.00
_cell.angle_beta   90.00
_cell.angle_gamma   90.00
#
_symmetry.space_group_name_H-M   'P 1'
#
loop_
_entity.id
_entity.type
_entity.pdbx_description
1 polymer ?
#
loop_
_entity_poly.entity_id
_entity_poly.type
_entity_poly.pdbx_seq_one_letter_code
_entity_poly.pdbx_strand_id
1 'polypeptide(L)' 'MRTFLGILVGLIGGFVLGIALSSFIGVLGMALFNEPMGIKYLPYFTAIMCAVVVPIIDQKNLKSD' A
#
# COMPACT_ATOMS: atom_id res chain seq x y z
N MET A 1 9.59 -20.63 -1.13
CA MET A 1 8.75 -19.87 -2.08
C MET A 1 7.66 -19.02 -1.43
N ARG A 2 7.13 -19.33 -0.23
CA ARG A 2 6.08 -18.52 0.44
C ARG A 2 6.43 -17.05 0.62
N THR A 3 7.66 -16.73 1.04
CA THR A 3 8.10 -15.33 1.22
C THR A 3 8.05 -14.53 -0.07
N PHE A 4 8.42 -15.14 -1.20
CA PHE A 4 8.35 -14.51 -2.51
C PHE A 4 6.91 -14.24 -2.93
N LEU A 5 5.99 -15.17 -2.64
CA LEU A 5 4.55 -14.98 -2.84
C LEU A 5 4.02 -13.84 -1.97
N GLY A 6 4.43 -13.76 -0.70
CA GLY A 6 4.04 -12.68 0.21
C GLY A 6 4.51 -11.30 -0.26
N ILE A 7 5.73 -11.20 -0.82
CA ILE A 7 6.25 -9.97 -1.42
C ILE A 7 5.41 -9.57 -2.64
N LEU A 8 5.09 -10.52 -3.53
CA LEU A 8 4.25 -10.28 -4.71
C LEU A 8 2.84 -9.81 -4.33
N VAL A 9 2.21 -10.47 -3.37
CA VAL A 9 0.88 -10.11 -2.85
C VAL A 9 0.93 -8.74 -2.16
N GLY A 10 1.96 -8.47 -1.36
CA GLY A 10 2.15 -7.16 -0.73
C GLY A 10 2.42 -6.04 -1.74
N LEU A 11 3.17 -6.31 -2.80
CA LEU A 11 3.46 -5.35 -3.86
C LEU A 11 2.18 -5.00 -4.65
N ILE A 12 1.47 -6.01 -5.14
CA ILE A 12 0.25 -5.83 -5.94
C ILE A 12 -0.87 -5.25 -5.06
N GLY A 13 -1.09 -5.83 -3.88
CA GLY A 13 -2.10 -5.38 -2.93
C GLY A 13 -1.83 -3.96 -2.41
N GLY A 14 -0.58 -3.67 -2.03
CA GLY A 14 -0.17 -2.34 -1.56
C GLY A 14 -0.20 -1.27 -2.65
N PHE A 15 0.02 -1.66 -3.91
CA PHE A 15 -0.13 -0.76 -5.05
C PHE A 15 -1.60 -0.41 -5.31
N VAL A 16 -2.49 -1.40 -5.33
CA VAL A 16 -3.94 -1.18 -5.51
C VAL A 16 -4.52 -0.34 -4.36
N LEU A 17 -4.18 -0.68 -3.11
CA LEU A 17 -4.55 0.14 -1.94
C LEU A 17 -3.99 1.56 -2.03
N GLY A 18 -2.74 1.69 -2.49
CA GLY A 18 -2.08 2.98 -2.70
C GLY A 18 -2.78 3.87 -3.73
N ILE A 19 -3.23 3.29 -4.83
CA ILE A 19 -4.03 3.99 -5.85
C ILE A 19 -5.33 4.48 -5.24
N ALA A 20 -6.07 3.60 -4.55
CA ALA A 20 -7.33 3.96 -3.92
C ALA A 20 -7.14 5.11 -2.90
N LEU A 21 -6.09 5.03 -2.07
CA LEU A 21 -5.76 6.08 -1.10
C LEU A 21 -5.38 7.40 -1.80
N SER A 22 -4.59 7.34 -2.86
CA SER A 22 -4.21 8.51 -3.65
C SER A 22 -5.41 9.18 -4.30
N SER A 23 -6.35 8.41 -4.84
CA SER A 23 -7.61 8.93 -5.39
C SER A 23 -8.47 9.54 -4.29
N PHE A 24 -8.54 8.91 -3.12
CA PHE A 24 -9.29 9.45 -1.98
C PHE A 24 -8.74 10.80 -1.51
N ILE A 25 -7.41 10.93 -1.44
CA ILE A 25 -6.75 12.19 -1.09
C ILE A 25 -6.99 13.27 -2.16
N GLY A 26 -6.98 12.90 -3.44
CA GLY A 26 -7.34 13.81 -4.54
C GLY A 26 -8.75 14.36 -4.44
N VAL A 27 -9.72 13.49 -4.13
CA VAL A 27 -11.13 13.88 -3.93
C VAL A 27 -11.28 14.75 -2.67
N LEU A 28 -10.63 14.39 -1.58
CA LEU A 28 -10.63 15.18 -0.35
C LEU A 28 -9.99 16.57 -0.54
N GLY A 29 -8.91 16.66 -1.31
CA GLY A 29 -8.26 17.92 -1.66
C GLY A 29 -9.20 18.86 -2.41
N MET A 30 -9.88 18.35 -3.43
CA MET A 30 -10.91 19.10 -4.16
C MET A 30 -12.07 19.53 -3.25
N ALA A 31 -12.52 18.65 -2.35
CA ALA A 31 -13.66 18.94 -1.48
C ALA A 31 -13.37 19.99 -0.39
N LEU A 32 -12.15 19.99 0.18
CA LEU A 32 -11.80 20.86 1.31
C LEU A 32 -11.06 22.14 0.89
N PHE A 33 -10.20 22.05 -0.12
CA PHE A 33 -9.29 23.12 -0.52
C PHE A 33 -9.61 23.69 -1.91
N ASN A 34 -10.61 23.14 -2.63
CA ASN A 34 -10.93 23.48 -4.03
C ASN A 34 -9.74 23.31 -5.00
N GLU A 35 -8.70 22.60 -4.57
CA GLU A 35 -7.50 22.34 -5.35
C GLU A 35 -7.24 20.83 -5.39
N PRO A 36 -6.88 20.25 -6.55
CA PRO A 36 -6.53 18.85 -6.65
C PRO A 36 -5.19 18.60 -5.93
N MET A 37 -5.25 18.25 -4.65
CA MET A 37 -4.09 17.82 -3.89
C MET A 37 -3.80 16.34 -4.17
N GLY A 38 -2.63 16.07 -4.76
CA GLY A 38 -2.14 14.70 -4.96
C GLY A 38 -0.74 14.55 -4.40
N ILE A 39 -0.51 13.51 -3.60
CA ILE A 39 0.85 13.15 -3.17
C ILE A 39 1.50 12.37 -4.30
N LYS A 40 2.44 13.01 -5.00
CA LYS A 40 3.20 12.39 -6.09
C LYS A 40 3.92 11.15 -5.55
N TYR A 41 3.68 9.99 -6.19
CA TYR A 41 4.25 8.68 -5.85
C TYR A 41 3.73 8.00 -4.57
N LEU A 42 2.62 8.46 -3.97
CA LEU A 42 2.01 7.76 -2.82
C LEU A 42 1.76 6.25 -3.06
N PRO A 43 1.26 5.81 -4.24
CA PRO A 43 1.03 4.40 -4.50
C PRO A 43 2.32 3.56 -4.51
N TYR A 44 3.45 4.17 -4.88
CA TYR A 44 4.75 3.51 -4.86
C TYR A 44 5.26 3.33 -3.44
N PHE A 45 5.12 4.34 -2.58
CA PHE A 45 5.50 4.23 -1.18
C PHE A 45 4.68 3.18 -0.44
N THR A 46 3.36 3.15 -0.65
CA THR A 46 2.48 2.14 -0.05
C THR A 46 2.77 0.74 -0.58
N ALA A 47 3.08 0.59 -1.88
CA ALA A 47 3.46 -0.71 -2.46
C ALA A 47 4.75 -1.25 -1.85
N ILE A 48 5.79 -0.43 -1.73
CA ILE A 48 7.07 -0.84 -1.13
C ILE A 48 6.88 -1.20 0.35
N MET A 49 6.16 -0.35 1.11
CA MET A 49 5.88 -0.63 2.52
C MET A 49 5.10 -1.92 2.70
N CYS A 50 4.04 -2.14 1.92
CA CYS A 50 3.21 -3.35 2.02
C CYS A 50 3.98 -4.61 1.57
N ALA A 51 4.84 -4.50 0.54
CA ALA A 51 5.72 -5.58 0.11
C ALA A 51 6.72 -6.04 1.20
N VAL A 52 7.08 -5.16 2.14
CA VAL A 52 7.93 -5.49 3.29
C VAL A 52 7.10 -5.98 4.48
N VAL A 53 5.99 -5.30 4.79
CA VAL A 53 5.14 -5.62 5.95
C VAL A 53 4.44 -6.97 5.82
N VAL A 54 3.89 -7.29 4.63
CA VAL A 54 3.15 -8.54 4.39
C VAL A 54 3.99 -9.81 4.65
N PRO A 55 5.20 -9.98 4.10
CA PRO A 55 6.02 -11.16 4.40
C PRO A 55 6.52 -11.17 5.86
N ILE A 56 6.71 -10.02 6.50
CA ILE A 56 7.04 -9.96 7.94
C ILE A 56 5.89 -10.51 8.78
N ILE A 57 4.65 -10.11 8.48
CA ILE A 57 3.45 -10.59 9.18
C ILE A 57 3.22 -12.09 8.92
N ASP A 58 3.42 -12.58 7.68
CA ASP A 58 3.32 -14.00 7.35
C ASP A 58 4.35 -14.84 8.13
N GLN A 59 5.60 -14.38 8.21
CA GLN A 59 6.63 -15.07 9.01
C GLN A 59 6.32 -15.05 10.51
N LYS A 60 5.74 -13.95 11.02
CA LYS A 60 5.45 -13.79 12.45
C LYS A 60 4.24 -14.62 12.89
N ASN A 61 3.24 -14.79 12.03
CA ASN A 61 2.11 -15.70 12.27
C ASN A 61 2.57 -17.16 12.31
N LEU A 62 3.51 -17.55 11.46
CA LEU A 62 4.08 -18.91 11.42
C LEU A 62 4.89 -19.29 12.67
N LYS A 63 5.43 -18.31 13.40
CA LYS A 63 6.26 -18.54 14.60
C LYS A 63 5.46 -18.52 15.90
N SER A 64 4.15 -18.27 15.80
CA SER A 64 3.23 -18.13 16.93
C SER A 64 2.25 -19.31 17.03
N ASP A 65 2.42 -20.33 16.17
CA ASP A 65 1.80 -21.67 16.23
C ASP A 65 2.89 -22.67 16.65
#